data_AF-A0A7S3ALT5-F1
#
_entry.id   AF-A0A7S3ALT5-F1
#
_cell.length_a   1.000
_cell.length_b   1.000
_cell.length_c   1.000
_cell.angle_alpha   90.00
_cell.angle_beta   90.00
_cell.angle_gamma   90.00
#
_symmetry.space_group_name_H-M   'P 1'
#
loop_
_entity.id
_entity.type
_entity.pdbx_description
1 polymer ?
#
loop_
_entity_poly.entity_id
_entity_poly.type
_entity_poly.pdbx_seq_one_letter_code
_entity_poly.pdbx_strand_id
1 'polypeptide(L)'
;VDLDSLPMQPTPELSAPEVVEVICRGLQHNDYPEPDAGIVRLYNFMTPQGRVSLAPPEPKAGLQGFVTLESFLADAAAPALGSLLLCTDFQLLGDLTLTPGTQTRGAFATQMIEVINEPDATGEVPGPTRRDEAEETLEALVKAPDDFLERVLQAVRTGRVPPPPPLLKKKTMAMPVHARFQIKVEQERRPPLQGCWMIKEFMSLARTKLQILNEGGEEFDGPDTD
;
A
#
# COMPACT_ATOMS: atom_id res chain seq x y z
N VAL A 1 18.53 9.81 -4.91
CA VAL A 1 18.79 9.65 -3.46
C VAL A 1 19.77 8.50 -3.32
N ASP A 2 20.83 8.66 -2.54
CA ASP A 2 21.77 7.57 -2.29
C ASP A 2 21.14 6.59 -1.29
N LEU A 3 20.75 5.40 -1.76
CA LEU A 3 20.03 4.42 -0.95
C LEU A 3 20.90 3.85 0.18
N ASP A 4 22.21 3.82 0.00
CA ASP A 4 23.17 3.30 0.99
C ASP A 4 23.29 4.25 2.20
N SER A 5 22.92 5.52 2.03
CA SER A 5 22.91 6.53 3.08
C SER A 5 21.67 6.51 3.96
N LEU A 6 20.62 5.75 3.61
CA LEU A 6 19.36 5.77 4.34
C LEU A 6 19.50 5.00 5.68
N PRO A 7 19.20 5.63 6.83
CA PRO A 7 19.38 4.99 8.12
C PRO A 7 18.37 3.87 8.36
N MET A 8 18.85 2.74 8.90
CA MET A 8 18.02 1.59 9.27
C MET A 8 17.38 1.71 10.67
N GLN A 9 17.85 2.67 11.46
CA GLN A 9 17.39 2.94 12.82
C GLN A 9 17.05 4.42 12.97
N PRO A 10 16.06 4.77 13.82
CA PRO A 10 15.73 6.16 14.08
C PRO A 10 16.89 6.87 14.80
N THR A 11 17.12 8.14 14.45
CA THR A 11 18.12 8.99 15.10
C THR A 11 17.53 10.37 15.40
N PRO A 12 18.03 11.09 16.42
CA PRO A 12 17.48 12.39 16.81
C PRO A 12 17.83 13.52 15.84
N GLU A 13 18.77 13.29 14.91
CA GLU A 13 19.15 14.26 13.88
C GLU A 13 18.11 14.35 12.75
N LEU A 14 17.33 13.29 12.54
CA LEU A 14 16.28 13.27 11.53
C LEU A 14 15.08 14.10 11.99
N SER A 15 14.65 15.04 11.16
CA SER A 15 13.39 15.75 11.33
C SER A 15 12.19 14.85 10.99
N ALA A 16 10.99 15.24 11.42
CA ALA A 16 9.75 14.55 11.08
C ALA A 16 9.55 14.27 9.58
N PRO A 17 9.71 15.23 8.64
CA PRO A 17 9.54 14.96 7.22
C PRO A 17 10.64 14.06 6.66
N GLU A 18 11.89 14.18 7.13
CA GLU A 18 12.99 13.29 6.73
C GLU A 18 12.71 11.85 7.16
N VAL A 19 12.15 11.62 8.35
CA VAL A 19 11.72 10.28 8.76
C VAL A 19 10.66 9.73 7.80
N VAL A 20 9.67 10.52 7.41
CA VAL A 20 8.64 10.08 6.45
C VAL A 20 9.29 9.73 5.11
N GLU A 21 10.21 10.56 4.61
CA GLU A 21 10.92 10.31 3.36
C GLU A 21 11.80 9.06 3.42
N VAL A 22 12.59 8.88 4.47
CA VAL A 22 13.45 7.70 4.68
C VAL A 22 12.63 6.40 4.67
N ILE A 23 11.45 6.42 5.28
CA ILE A 23 10.53 5.27 5.28
C ILE A 23 9.92 5.04 3.92
N CYS A 24 9.39 6.09 3.27
CA CYS A 24 8.79 5.94 1.94
C CYS A 24 9.81 5.47 0.90
N ARG A 25 11.05 6.01 0.91
CA ARG A 25 12.16 5.53 0.07
C ARG A 25 12.56 4.10 0.39
N GLY A 26 12.52 3.71 1.67
CA GLY A 26 12.78 2.33 2.08
C GLY A 26 11.74 1.36 1.53
N LEU A 27 10.47 1.70 1.63
CA LEU A 27 9.37 0.87 1.12
C LEU A 27 9.32 0.85 -0.42
N GLN A 28 9.68 1.96 -1.07
CA GLN A 28 9.88 2.04 -2.52
C GLN A 28 10.95 1.06 -3.02
N HIS A 29 12.01 0.85 -2.23
CA HIS A 29 13.12 -0.07 -2.54
C HIS A 29 13.21 -1.18 -1.49
N ASN A 30 12.10 -1.88 -1.26
CA ASN A 30 11.94 -2.80 -0.13
C ASN A 30 13.06 -3.83 -0.02
N ASP A 31 13.55 -4.38 -1.14
CA ASP A 31 14.51 -5.48 -1.15
C ASP A 31 15.97 -5.02 -1.32
N TYR A 32 16.27 -3.76 -1.00
CA TYR A 32 17.61 -3.20 -1.08
C TYR A 32 18.10 -2.68 0.29
N PRO A 33 19.30 -3.07 0.76
CA PRO A 33 20.28 -3.95 0.10
C PRO A 33 20.00 -5.46 0.28
N GLU A 34 19.05 -5.81 1.13
CA GLU A 34 18.63 -7.18 1.44
C GLU A 34 17.10 -7.31 1.32
N PRO A 35 16.56 -8.53 1.11
CA PRO A 35 15.11 -8.74 1.05
C PRO A 35 14.40 -8.16 2.28
N ASP A 36 13.28 -7.49 2.06
CA ASP A 36 12.47 -6.84 3.10
C ASP A 36 13.14 -5.74 3.95
N ALA A 37 14.32 -5.24 3.55
CA ALA A 37 14.99 -4.13 4.21
C ALA A 37 14.09 -2.90 4.44
N GLY A 38 13.19 -2.59 3.50
CA GLY A 38 12.21 -1.51 3.62
C GLY A 38 11.22 -1.71 4.76
N ILE A 39 10.62 -2.90 4.87
CA ILE A 39 9.71 -3.25 5.96
C ILE A 39 10.46 -3.35 7.30
N VAL A 40 11.68 -3.91 7.32
CA VAL A 40 12.53 -3.92 8.51
C VAL A 40 12.81 -2.50 8.99
N ARG A 41 13.12 -1.57 8.06
CA ARG A 41 13.29 -0.16 8.39
C ARG A 41 12.01 0.43 8.98
N LEU A 42 10.86 0.21 8.35
CA LEU A 42 9.57 0.66 8.88
C LEU A 42 9.36 0.13 10.31
N TYR A 43 9.60 -1.15 10.56
CA TYR A 43 9.49 -1.76 11.90
C TYR A 43 10.32 -0.99 12.93
N ASN A 44 11.59 -0.70 12.62
CA ASN A 44 12.51 0.00 13.52
C ASN A 44 12.06 1.42 13.84
N PHE A 45 11.47 2.12 12.87
CA PHE A 45 10.95 3.48 13.05
C PHE A 45 9.54 3.54 13.65
N MET A 46 8.83 2.43 13.78
CA MET A 46 7.49 2.42 14.39
C MET A 46 7.52 2.33 15.91
N THR A 47 6.60 3.03 16.56
CA THR A 47 6.28 2.82 17.99
C THR A 47 5.67 1.43 18.19
N PRO A 48 5.75 0.84 19.41
CA PRO A 48 5.09 -0.44 19.70
C PRO A 48 3.60 -0.44 19.35
N GLN A 49 2.89 0.65 19.64
CA GLN A 49 1.47 0.80 19.29
C GLN A 49 1.26 0.88 17.77
N GLY A 50 2.14 1.58 17.06
CA GLY A 50 2.10 1.64 15.59
C GLY A 50 2.25 0.24 14.96
N ARG A 51 3.19 -0.57 15.47
CA ARG A 51 3.39 -1.94 15.00
C ARG A 51 2.13 -2.80 15.19
N VAL A 52 1.52 -2.73 16.38
CA VAL A 52 0.26 -3.44 16.67
C VAL A 52 -0.88 -2.96 15.77
N SER A 53 -0.94 -1.66 15.47
CA SER A 53 -1.99 -1.12 14.60
C SER A 53 -1.86 -1.60 13.15
N LEU A 54 -0.63 -1.79 12.66
CA LEU A 54 -0.37 -2.13 11.27
C LEU A 54 -0.33 -3.65 11.04
N ALA A 55 0.26 -4.39 11.96
CA ALA A 55 0.34 -5.85 11.96
C ALA A 55 -0.12 -6.39 13.32
N PRO A 56 -1.45 -6.47 13.56
CA PRO A 56 -1.99 -6.93 14.83
C PRO A 56 -1.55 -8.36 15.11
N PRO A 57 -0.96 -8.66 16.29
CA PRO A 57 -0.51 -10.00 16.60
C PRO A 57 -1.72 -10.94 16.72
N GLU A 58 -1.52 -12.22 16.37
CA GLU A 58 -2.52 -13.24 16.67
C GLU A 58 -2.85 -13.25 18.17
N PRO A 59 -4.14 -13.39 18.55
CA PRO A 59 -4.55 -13.43 19.94
C PRO A 59 -4.01 -14.69 20.63
N LYS A 60 -2.78 -14.63 21.17
CA LYS A 60 -2.23 -15.66 22.05
C LYS A 60 -2.68 -15.39 23.48
N ALA A 61 -3.34 -16.37 24.09
CA ALA A 61 -3.90 -16.26 25.43
C ALA A 61 -2.85 -15.77 26.45
N GLY A 62 -3.06 -14.56 26.99
CA GLY A 62 -2.30 -14.02 28.12
C GLY A 62 -1.08 -13.14 27.81
N LEU A 63 -0.71 -12.91 26.54
CA LEU A 63 0.38 -12.00 26.18
C LEU A 63 -0.17 -10.76 25.47
N GLN A 64 -0.16 -9.62 26.15
CA GLN A 64 -0.50 -8.32 25.54
C GLN A 64 0.75 -7.69 24.92
N GLY A 65 0.72 -7.49 23.59
CA GLY A 65 1.21 -6.23 23.01
C GLY A 65 2.61 -6.18 22.39
N PHE A 66 3.26 -7.31 22.09
CA PHE A 66 4.53 -7.29 21.36
C PHE A 66 4.41 -7.93 19.98
N VAL A 67 4.58 -7.13 18.94
CA VAL A 67 4.74 -7.60 17.56
C VAL A 67 6.22 -7.84 17.34
N THR A 68 6.61 -9.10 17.13
CA THR A 68 7.97 -9.48 16.76
C THR A 68 8.27 -9.02 15.34
N LEU A 69 9.55 -8.86 14.98
CA LEU A 69 9.92 -8.55 13.60
C LEU A 69 9.42 -9.64 12.64
N GLU A 70 9.56 -10.91 13.00
CA GLU A 70 9.08 -12.04 12.20
C GLU A 70 7.58 -11.98 11.92
N SER A 71 6.76 -11.78 12.96
CA SER A 71 5.30 -11.59 12.79
C SER A 71 4.98 -10.33 12.00
N PHE A 72 5.74 -9.25 12.20
CA PHE A 72 5.54 -8.02 11.45
C PHE A 72 5.85 -8.22 9.96
N LEU A 73 6.92 -8.91 9.59
CA LEU A 73 7.25 -9.19 8.19
C LEU A 73 6.18 -10.06 7.52
N ALA A 74 5.64 -11.04 8.24
CA ALA A 74 4.58 -11.90 7.73
C ALA A 74 3.28 -11.12 7.42
N ASP A 75 2.94 -10.11 8.23
CA ASP A 75 1.64 -9.45 8.19
C ASP A 75 1.68 -8.01 7.63
N ALA A 76 2.81 -7.30 7.70
CA ALA A 76 2.92 -5.88 7.32
C ALA A 76 2.83 -5.66 5.81
N ALA A 77 3.09 -6.70 5.00
CA ALA A 77 2.78 -6.72 3.57
C ALA A 77 1.26 -6.71 3.28
N ALA A 78 0.42 -6.54 4.31
CA ALA A 78 -1.02 -6.36 4.20
C ALA A 78 -1.42 -5.32 3.14
N PRO A 79 -2.66 -5.38 2.63
CA PRO A 79 -3.18 -4.45 1.62
C PRO A 79 -3.01 -2.96 1.98
N ALA A 80 -2.88 -2.65 3.27
CA ALA A 80 -2.65 -1.30 3.75
C ALA A 80 -1.34 -0.69 3.22
N LEU A 81 -0.25 -1.46 3.08
CA LEU A 81 1.01 -0.97 2.51
C LEU A 81 1.20 -1.36 1.05
N GLY A 82 0.35 -2.22 0.50
CA GLY A 82 0.55 -2.83 -0.82
C GLY A 82 0.78 -1.83 -1.95
N SER A 83 0.15 -0.65 -1.93
CA SER A 83 0.40 0.36 -2.97
C SER A 83 1.68 1.17 -2.76
N LEU A 84 2.23 1.19 -1.55
CA LEU A 84 3.48 1.89 -1.23
C LEU A 84 4.72 0.99 -1.35
N LEU A 85 4.57 -0.31 -1.10
CA LEU A 85 5.63 -1.27 -1.33
C LEU A 85 5.96 -1.34 -2.81
N LEU A 86 7.24 -1.14 -3.14
CA LEU A 86 7.75 -1.15 -4.51
C LEU A 86 7.03 -0.14 -5.43
N CYS A 87 6.60 0.99 -4.89
CA CYS A 87 5.94 2.01 -5.70
C CYS A 87 6.87 2.63 -6.75
N THR A 88 6.31 3.16 -7.84
CA THR A 88 7.12 3.84 -8.85
C THR A 88 7.68 5.15 -8.32
N ASP A 89 6.82 5.97 -7.69
CA ASP A 89 7.21 7.22 -7.06
C ASP A 89 6.27 7.58 -5.90
N PHE A 90 6.68 8.55 -5.09
CA PHE A 90 5.81 9.16 -4.09
C PHE A 90 6.16 10.64 -3.90
N GLN A 91 5.17 11.40 -3.44
CA GLN A 91 5.30 12.82 -3.18
C GLN A 91 4.74 13.15 -1.79
N LEU A 92 5.44 14.02 -1.06
CA LEU A 92 4.91 14.60 0.16
C LEU A 92 3.90 15.69 -0.22
N LEU A 93 2.66 15.56 0.24
CA LEU A 93 1.58 16.52 -0.05
C LEU A 93 1.44 17.54 1.07
N GLY A 94 1.50 18.82 0.69
CA GLY A 94 1.27 19.94 1.59
C GLY A 94 2.31 20.10 2.70
N ASP A 95 2.08 21.08 3.56
CA ASP A 95 2.97 21.36 4.70
C ASP A 95 2.73 20.38 5.85
N LEU A 96 3.82 20.03 6.53
CA LEU A 96 3.79 19.22 7.73
C LEU A 96 2.97 19.91 8.83
N THR A 97 1.96 19.23 9.35
CA THR A 97 1.18 19.73 10.49
C THR A 97 1.87 19.34 11.80
N LEU A 98 2.58 20.28 12.43
CA LEU A 98 3.30 20.07 13.69
C LEU A 98 2.46 20.49 14.91
N THR A 99 2.30 19.58 15.86
CA THR A 99 1.78 19.87 17.20
C THR A 99 2.94 19.80 18.20
N PRO A 100 3.31 20.91 18.85
CA PRO A 100 4.39 20.94 19.83
C PRO A 100 4.21 19.92 20.96
N GLY A 101 5.33 19.44 21.48
CA GLY A 101 5.33 18.56 22.65
C GLY A 101 4.85 19.26 23.92
N THR A 102 4.46 18.47 24.91
CA THR A 102 4.04 18.95 26.23
C THR A 102 4.87 18.29 27.33
N GLN A 103 4.63 18.68 28.59
CA GLN A 103 5.27 18.01 29.74
C GLN A 103 4.92 16.53 29.84
N THR A 104 3.81 16.07 29.27
CA THR A 104 3.33 14.68 29.38
C THR A 104 3.48 13.88 28.08
N ARG A 105 3.84 14.51 26.96
CA ARG A 105 3.89 13.86 25.63
C ARG A 105 4.89 14.49 24.68
N GLY A 106 5.41 13.67 23.75
CA GLY A 106 6.25 14.15 22.64
C GLY A 106 5.52 15.12 21.70
N ALA A 107 6.30 15.78 20.84
CA ALA A 107 5.73 16.49 19.70
C ALA A 107 5.11 15.49 18.73
N PHE A 108 4.05 15.90 18.04
CA PHE A 108 3.47 15.12 16.94
C PHE A 108 3.61 15.88 15.65
N ALA A 109 3.80 15.15 14.57
CA ALA A 109 3.64 15.70 13.24
C ALA A 109 2.79 14.79 12.38
N THR A 110 2.06 15.38 11.44
CA THR A 110 1.26 14.65 10.45
C THR A 110 1.69 15.08 9.07
N GLN A 111 2.04 14.11 8.23
CA GLN A 111 2.43 14.29 6.84
C GLN A 111 1.47 13.51 5.95
N MET A 112 0.99 14.15 4.89
CA MET A 112 0.25 13.49 3.82
C MET A 112 1.22 13.08 2.73
N ILE A 113 1.01 11.91 2.14
CA ILE A 113 1.77 11.47 0.97
C ILE A 113 0.83 10.98 -0.13
N GLU A 114 1.26 11.13 -1.37
CA GLU A 114 0.65 10.53 -2.54
C GLU A 114 1.65 9.57 -3.16
N VAL A 115 1.20 8.35 -3.40
CA VAL A 115 1.97 7.28 -4.01
C VAL A 115 1.46 7.09 -5.42
N ILE A 116 2.39 7.03 -6.35
CA ILE A 116 2.15 6.97 -7.79
C ILE A 116 2.72 5.63 -8.26
N ASN A 117 1.83 4.78 -8.76
CA ASN A 117 2.23 3.53 -9.40
C ASN A 117 1.93 3.66 -10.89
N GLU A 118 3.00 3.76 -11.67
CA GLU A 118 2.90 3.65 -13.11
C GLU A 118 2.74 2.16 -13.46
N PRO A 119 1.82 1.83 -14.37
CA PRO A 119 1.77 0.49 -14.91
C PRO A 119 3.07 0.24 -15.66
N ASP A 120 3.68 -0.93 -15.44
CA ASP A 120 4.90 -1.31 -16.13
C ASP A 120 4.75 -1.11 -17.65
N ALA A 121 5.82 -0.72 -18.34
CA ALA A 121 5.80 -0.45 -19.78
C ALA A 121 5.37 -1.67 -20.62
N THR A 122 5.39 -2.87 -20.04
CA THR A 122 4.87 -4.11 -20.61
C THR A 122 3.33 -4.16 -20.60
N GLY A 123 2.66 -3.28 -19.85
CA GLY A 123 1.23 -3.36 -19.56
C GLY A 123 0.86 -4.54 -18.66
N GLU A 124 1.85 -5.25 -18.13
CA GLU A 124 1.65 -6.32 -17.16
C GLU A 124 1.43 -5.65 -15.80
N VAL A 125 0.17 -5.60 -15.37
CA VAL A 125 -0.15 -5.28 -13.99
C VAL A 125 0.55 -6.33 -13.11
N PRO A 126 1.27 -5.94 -12.04
CA PRO A 126 1.84 -6.92 -11.12
C PRO A 126 0.73 -7.86 -10.65
N GLY A 127 0.84 -9.12 -11.09
CA GLY A 127 -0.02 -10.27 -10.83
C GLY A 127 -1.46 -9.98 -10.40
N PRO A 128 -2.48 -10.29 -11.22
CA PRO A 128 -3.85 -10.22 -10.76
C PRO A 128 -3.99 -11.08 -9.50
N THR A 129 -4.73 -10.60 -8.50
CA THR A 129 -5.11 -11.52 -7.42
C THR A 129 -5.86 -12.70 -8.06
N ARG A 130 -5.82 -13.91 -7.49
CA ARG A 130 -6.53 -15.10 -8.03
C ARG A 130 -7.98 -14.84 -8.46
N ARG A 131 -8.60 -13.80 -7.91
CA ARG A 131 -9.95 -13.34 -8.22
C ARG A 131 -10.03 -12.57 -9.55
N ASP A 132 -9.06 -11.70 -9.81
CA ASP A 132 -8.98 -10.90 -11.03
C ASP A 132 -8.67 -11.80 -12.25
N GLU A 133 -7.83 -12.84 -12.07
CA GLU A 133 -7.59 -13.88 -13.09
C GLU A 133 -8.87 -14.63 -13.48
N ALA A 134 -9.71 -14.96 -12.50
CA ALA A 134 -10.95 -15.68 -12.73
C ALA A 134 -11.99 -14.82 -13.46
N GLU A 135 -12.10 -13.54 -13.09
CA GLU A 135 -13.00 -12.58 -13.76
C GLU A 135 -12.55 -12.29 -15.19
N GLU A 136 -11.24 -12.12 -15.44
CA GLU A 136 -10.71 -11.92 -16.79
C GLU A 136 -10.87 -13.17 -17.66
N THR A 137 -10.65 -14.36 -17.09
CA THR A 137 -10.88 -15.64 -17.80
C THR A 137 -12.35 -15.82 -18.16
N LEU A 138 -13.27 -15.46 -17.25
CA LEU A 138 -14.71 -15.47 -17.52
C LEU A 138 -15.09 -14.45 -18.60
N GLU A 139 -14.58 -13.21 -18.53
CA GLU A 139 -14.85 -12.19 -19.55
C GLU A 139 -14.31 -12.62 -20.93
N ALA A 140 -13.12 -13.23 -20.97
CA ALA A 140 -12.52 -13.76 -22.20
C ALA A 140 -13.34 -14.92 -22.77
N LEU A 141 -13.87 -15.81 -21.94
CA LEU A 141 -14.76 -16.90 -22.36
C LEU A 141 -16.10 -16.38 -22.91
N VAL A 142 -16.70 -15.38 -22.27
CA VAL A 142 -17.96 -14.77 -22.73
C VAL A 142 -17.80 -14.07 -24.07
N LYS A 143 -16.63 -13.49 -24.34
CA LYS A 143 -16.31 -12.79 -25.60
C LYS A 143 -15.67 -13.69 -26.66
N ALA A 144 -15.42 -14.96 -26.33
CA ALA A 144 -14.80 -15.87 -27.27
C ALA A 144 -15.76 -16.17 -28.43
N PRO A 145 -15.25 -16.39 -29.65
CA PRO A 145 -16.11 -16.81 -30.76
C PRO A 145 -16.73 -18.19 -30.46
N ASP A 146 -17.93 -18.45 -30.99
CA ASP A 146 -18.69 -19.69 -30.68
C ASP A 146 -17.90 -20.97 -30.98
N ASP A 147 -17.07 -20.96 -32.03
CA ASP A 147 -16.24 -22.11 -32.42
C ASP A 147 -15.12 -22.40 -31.42
N PHE A 148 -14.70 -21.41 -30.61
CA PHE A 148 -13.79 -21.62 -29.50
C PHE A 148 -14.49 -22.33 -28.34
N LEU A 149 -15.71 -21.91 -27.99
CA LEU A 149 -16.50 -22.53 -26.93
C LEU A 149 -16.79 -24.01 -27.24
N GLU A 150 -17.11 -24.33 -28.50
CA GLU A 150 -17.26 -25.72 -28.93
C GLU A 150 -15.98 -26.55 -28.73
N ARG A 151 -14.80 -26.00 -29.06
CA ARG A 151 -13.51 -26.68 -28.84
C ARG A 151 -13.21 -26.88 -27.36
N VAL A 152 -13.52 -25.90 -26.50
CA VAL A 152 -13.37 -26.03 -25.04
C VAL A 152 -14.28 -27.13 -24.51
N LEU A 153 -15.56 -27.13 -24.89
CA LEU A 153 -16.52 -28.16 -24.48
C LEU A 153 -16.11 -29.56 -24.95
N GLN A 154 -15.58 -29.68 -26.17
CA GLN A 154 -15.10 -30.96 -26.71
C GLN A 154 -13.84 -31.46 -25.99
N ALA A 155 -12.91 -30.56 -25.64
CA ALA A 155 -11.73 -30.91 -24.86
C ALA A 155 -12.12 -31.46 -23.47
N VAL A 156 -13.04 -30.77 -22.77
CA VAL A 156 -13.56 -31.21 -21.46
C VAL A 156 -14.23 -32.58 -21.56
N ARG A 157 -15.09 -32.81 -22.55
CA ARG A 157 -15.77 -34.10 -22.77
C ARG A 157 -14.81 -35.26 -23.05
N THR A 158 -13.66 -34.97 -23.66
CA THR A 158 -12.66 -35.99 -24.04
C THR A 158 -11.52 -36.13 -23.03
N GLY A 159 -11.59 -35.43 -21.89
CA GLY A 159 -10.52 -35.43 -20.89
C GLY A 159 -9.21 -34.81 -21.39
N ARG A 160 -9.27 -33.95 -22.40
CA ARG A 160 -8.11 -33.21 -22.93
C ARG A 160 -8.02 -31.83 -22.32
N VAL A 161 -6.80 -31.28 -22.30
CA VAL A 161 -6.56 -29.90 -21.88
C VAL A 161 -7.26 -28.95 -22.86
N PRO A 162 -8.13 -28.02 -22.40
CA PRO A 162 -8.79 -27.07 -23.28
C PRO A 162 -7.79 -26.13 -23.94
N PRO A 163 -8.06 -25.66 -25.17
CA PRO A 163 -7.21 -24.69 -25.83
C PRO A 163 -7.12 -23.41 -24.97
N PRO A 164 -5.96 -22.74 -24.91
CA PRO A 164 -5.82 -21.49 -24.17
C PRO A 164 -6.80 -20.45 -24.73
N PRO A 165 -7.42 -19.62 -23.88
CA PRO A 165 -8.31 -18.55 -24.33
C PRO A 165 -7.57 -17.64 -25.33
N PRO A 166 -8.26 -17.16 -26.38
CA PRO A 166 -7.65 -16.22 -27.31
C PRO A 166 -7.19 -15.00 -26.52
N LEU A 167 -5.90 -14.66 -26.62
CA LEU A 167 -5.33 -13.47 -25.99
C LEU A 167 -6.01 -12.24 -26.60
N LEU A 168 -7.02 -11.72 -25.91
CA LEU A 168 -7.60 -10.43 -26.22
C LEU A 168 -6.50 -9.40 -25.99
N LYS A 169 -5.88 -8.92 -27.08
CA LYS A 169 -4.96 -7.78 -27.03
C LYS A 169 -5.75 -6.50 -26.71
N LYS A 170 -6.32 -6.40 -25.51
CA LYS A 170 -6.78 -5.13 -24.97
C LYS A 170 -5.51 -4.32 -24.74
N LYS A 171 -5.28 -3.33 -25.62
CA LYS A 171 -4.34 -2.26 -25.34
C LYS A 171 -5.01 -1.35 -24.32
N THR A 172 -5.11 -1.82 -23.09
CA THR A 172 -5.57 -1.01 -21.97
C THR A 172 -4.51 0.08 -21.81
N MET A 173 -4.88 1.34 -22.06
CA MET A 173 -4.05 2.45 -21.60
C MET A 173 -4.12 2.40 -20.08
N ALA A 174 -3.16 1.74 -19.47
CA ALA A 174 -3.13 1.59 -18.03
C ALA A 174 -2.90 3.00 -17.46
N MET A 175 -3.89 3.50 -16.73
CA MET A 175 -3.79 4.79 -16.06
C MET A 175 -2.91 4.63 -14.81
N PRO A 176 -2.07 5.61 -14.48
CA PRO A 176 -1.36 5.63 -13.21
C PRO A 176 -2.33 5.48 -12.04
N VAL A 177 -2.00 4.61 -11.10
CA VAL A 177 -2.80 4.40 -9.88
C VAL A 177 -2.24 5.30 -8.80
N HIS A 178 -3.08 6.20 -8.28
CA HIS A 178 -2.73 7.08 -7.18
C HIS A 178 -3.33 6.55 -5.87
N ALA A 179 -2.50 6.45 -4.83
CA ALA A 179 -2.93 6.14 -3.47
C ALA A 179 -2.48 7.24 -2.52
N ARG A 180 -3.31 7.60 -1.54
CA ARG A 180 -2.96 8.62 -0.54
C ARG A 180 -2.84 8.02 0.83
N PHE A 181 -1.89 8.51 1.60
CA PHE A 181 -1.69 8.10 2.98
C PHE A 181 -1.54 9.31 3.89
N GLN A 182 -1.99 9.13 5.12
CA GLN A 182 -1.70 10.01 6.24
C GLN A 182 -0.74 9.28 7.19
N ILE A 183 0.42 9.87 7.41
CA ILE A 183 1.45 9.34 8.30
C ILE A 183 1.55 10.27 9.51
N LYS A 184 1.38 9.71 10.70
CA LYS A 184 1.59 10.43 11.96
C LYS A 184 2.87 9.96 12.62
N VAL A 185 3.72 10.91 13.00
CA VAL A 185 4.95 10.67 13.74
C VAL A 185 4.89 11.32 15.12
N GLU A 186 5.54 10.68 16.10
CA GLU A 186 5.69 11.14 17.48
C GLU A 186 7.17 11.24 17.83
N GLN A 187 7.58 12.35 18.48
CA GLN A 187 8.92 12.47 19.01
C GLN A 187 9.03 11.77 20.37
N GLU A 188 9.86 10.74 20.46
CA GLU A 188 10.03 9.97 21.68
C GLU A 188 10.73 10.80 22.77
N ARG A 189 10.29 10.66 24.02
CA ARG A 189 10.78 11.45 25.15
C ARG A 189 11.64 10.65 26.11
N ARG A 190 11.53 9.32 26.06
CA ARG A 190 12.17 8.44 27.02
C ARG A 190 13.39 7.77 26.38
N PRO A 191 14.47 7.57 27.15
CA PRO A 191 15.55 6.69 26.72
C PRO A 191 15.02 5.28 26.37
N PRO A 192 15.63 4.57 25.40
CA PRO A 192 16.86 4.93 24.69
C PRO A 192 16.66 5.84 23.47
N LEU A 193 15.44 6.02 22.97
CA LEU A 193 15.15 6.72 21.70
C LEU A 193 14.79 8.21 21.89
N GLN A 194 15.20 8.81 23.01
CA GLN A 194 14.85 10.19 23.33
C GLN A 194 15.25 11.15 22.18
N GLY A 195 14.30 11.97 21.73
CA GLY A 195 14.47 12.94 20.65
C GLY A 195 14.21 12.40 19.25
N CYS A 196 14.15 11.08 19.06
CA CYS A 196 13.89 10.45 17.77
C CYS A 196 12.42 10.61 17.36
N TRP A 197 12.17 10.83 16.06
CA TRP A 197 10.82 10.79 15.50
C TRP A 197 10.46 9.35 15.08
N MET A 198 9.29 8.90 15.54
CA MET A 198 8.81 7.53 15.36
C MET A 198 7.45 7.52 14.68
N ILE A 199 7.22 6.62 13.75
CA ILE A 199 5.91 6.39 13.13
C ILE A 199 4.94 5.85 14.18
N LYS A 200 3.87 6.59 14.42
CA LYS A 200 2.80 6.21 15.34
C LYS A 200 1.63 5.57 14.62
N GLU A 201 1.26 6.11 13.47
CA GLU A 201 0.10 5.68 12.71
C GLU A 201 0.38 5.82 11.22
N PHE A 202 -0.06 4.82 10.47
CA PHE A 202 0.05 4.75 9.02
C PHE A 202 -1.34 4.45 8.46
N MET A 203 -2.00 5.44 7.88
CA MET A 203 -3.39 5.33 7.46
C MET A 203 -3.50 5.48 5.94
N SER A 204 -4.03 4.46 5.28
CA SER A 204 -4.46 4.58 3.89
C SER A 204 -5.73 5.43 3.83
N LEU A 205 -5.71 6.43 2.96
CA LEU A 205 -6.85 7.28 2.65
C LEU A 205 -7.53 6.83 1.35
N ALA A 206 -7.41 5.54 1.03
CA ALA A 206 -8.06 4.95 -0.14
C ALA A 206 -9.49 5.46 -0.24
N ARG A 207 -9.80 6.12 -1.36
CA ARG A 207 -11.16 6.56 -1.62
C ARG A 207 -12.04 5.33 -1.61
N THR A 208 -12.97 5.27 -0.67
CA THR A 208 -13.96 4.20 -0.66
C THR A 208 -14.69 4.21 -2.01
N LYS A 209 -15.11 3.05 -2.53
CA LYS A 209 -15.89 2.99 -3.79
C LYS A 209 -17.09 3.94 -3.76
N LEU A 210 -17.65 4.19 -2.56
CA LEU A 210 -18.70 5.18 -2.32
C LEU A 210 -18.25 6.63 -2.53
N GLN A 211 -17.04 7.02 -2.12
CA GLN A 211 -16.50 8.35 -2.40
C GLN A 211 -16.23 8.55 -3.90
N ILE A 212 -15.76 7.51 -4.60
CA ILE A 212 -15.59 7.54 -6.05
C ILE A 212 -16.95 7.65 -6.75
N LEU A 213 -17.96 6.92 -6.30
CA LEU A 213 -19.33 6.99 -6.82
C LEU A 213 -19.97 8.36 -6.56
N ASN A 214 -19.72 8.98 -5.40
CA ASN A 214 -20.30 10.27 -5.05
C ASN A 214 -19.66 11.44 -5.81
N GLU A 215 -18.38 11.35 -6.19
CA GLU A 215 -17.74 12.36 -7.06
C GLU A 215 -18.20 12.26 -8.53
N GLY A 216 -18.75 11.11 -8.94
CA GLY A 216 -19.33 10.89 -10.27
C GLY A 216 -20.85 11.04 -10.33
N GLY A 217 -21.52 11.38 -9.22
CA GLY A 217 -22.93 11.71 -9.23
C GLY A 217 -23.13 13.08 -9.87
N GLU A 218 -23.45 13.11 -11.16
CA GLU A 218 -24.03 14.31 -11.79
C GLU A 218 -25.16 14.80 -10.88
N GLU A 219 -25.02 16.02 -10.36
CA GLU A 219 -26.13 16.70 -9.70
C GLU A 219 -27.30 16.67 -10.68
N PHE A 220 -28.33 15.90 -10.33
CA PHE A 220 -29.53 15.82 -11.14
C PHE A 220 -30.21 17.17 -10.98
N ASP A 221 -29.95 18.10 -11.90
CA ASP A 221 -30.69 19.35 -12.07
C ASP A 221 -32.15 18.97 -12.35
N GLY A 222 -32.90 18.73 -11.28
CA GLY A 222 -34.34 18.58 -11.35
C GLY A 222 -34.91 19.88 -11.90
N PRO A 223 -35.90 19.83 -12.83
CA PRO A 223 -36.51 21.05 -13.32
C PRO A 223 -37.16 21.78 -12.13
N ASP A 224 -36.73 23.02 -11.92
CA ASP A 224 -37.41 23.95 -11.02
C ASP A 224 -38.88 24.05 -11.46
N THR A 225 -39.76 23.44 -10.69
CA THR A 225 -41.20 23.62 -10.88
C THR A 225 -41.62 24.91 -10.20
N ASP A 226 -41.87 25.92 -11.03
CA ASP A 226 -42.59 27.17 -10.69
C ASP A 226 -44.03 26.92 -10.22
#